data_AF-A0A8J7UE25-F1
#
_entry.id   AF-A0A8J7UE25-F1
#
_cell.length_a   1.000
_cell.length_b   1.000
_cell.length_c   1.000
_cell.angle_alpha   90.00
_cell.angle_beta   90.00
_cell.angle_gamma   90.00
#
_symmetry.space_group_name_H-M   'P 1'
#
loop_
_entity.id
_entity.type
_entity.pdbx_description
1 polymer ?
#
loop_
_entity_poly.entity_id
_entity_poly.type
_entity_poly.pdbx_seq_one_letter_code
_entity_poly.pdbx_strand_id
1 'polypeptide(L)'
;MTDSTASTETLIEFPCQFPIKIMGLSDPAFAQTIGNAIKELDPQFNPDTMTISHSKTGKYTSLTATVNAQSKAQLDSIYLMLTSHPMVKIAM
;
A
#
# COMPACT_ATOMS: atom_id res chain seq x y z
N MET A 1 2.33 -29.20 -29.42
CA MET A 1 0.87 -29.23 -29.21
C MET A 1 0.48 -27.87 -28.65
N THR A 2 -0.40 -27.20 -29.38
CA THR A 2 -1.17 -25.97 -29.07
C THR A 2 -0.46 -24.82 -28.35
N ASP A 3 -0.10 -23.82 -29.17
CA ASP A 3 -0.07 -22.39 -28.85
C ASP A 3 -1.36 -21.97 -28.13
N SER A 4 -1.25 -21.08 -27.15
CA SER A 4 -2.38 -20.37 -26.55
C SER A 4 -1.98 -18.92 -26.33
N THR A 5 -2.14 -18.15 -27.39
CA THR A 5 -2.21 -16.70 -27.40
C THR A 5 -3.56 -16.25 -26.84
N ALA A 6 -3.61 -15.68 -25.63
CA ALA A 6 -4.74 -14.86 -25.17
C ALA A 6 -4.34 -13.92 -24.01
N SER A 7 -4.37 -12.63 -24.33
CA SER A 7 -4.58 -11.49 -23.42
C SER A 7 -3.48 -11.08 -22.44
N THR A 8 -2.96 -9.88 -22.71
CA THR A 8 -2.14 -9.01 -21.86
C THR A 8 -2.90 -8.58 -20.59
N GLU A 9 -3.22 -9.50 -19.70
CA GLU A 9 -3.65 -9.20 -18.33
C GLU A 9 -2.45 -9.40 -17.40
N THR A 10 -2.12 -8.39 -16.62
CA THR A 10 -0.95 -8.35 -15.74
C THR A 10 -0.88 -9.58 -14.83
N LEU A 11 -0.04 -10.56 -15.22
CA LEU A 11 0.34 -11.71 -14.41
C LEU A 11 1.22 -11.23 -13.25
N ILE A 12 0.60 -10.61 -12.25
CA ILE A 12 1.28 -10.38 -10.97
C ILE A 12 1.47 -11.76 -10.34
N GLU A 13 2.71 -12.23 -10.31
CA GLU A 13 3.09 -13.47 -9.62
C GLU A 13 3.20 -13.18 -8.13
N PHE A 14 2.49 -13.96 -7.32
CA PHE A 14 2.53 -13.86 -5.86
C PHE A 14 3.38 -15.01 -5.28
N PRO A 15 4.13 -14.79 -4.18
CA PRO A 15 4.21 -13.55 -3.40
C PRO A 15 5.09 -12.48 -4.07
N CYS A 16 4.69 -11.21 -3.97
CA CYS A 16 5.47 -10.09 -4.49
C CYS A 16 5.55 -8.93 -3.49
N GLN A 17 6.66 -8.19 -3.56
CA GLN A 17 6.80 -6.93 -2.84
C GLN A 17 6.18 -5.81 -3.67
N PHE A 18 5.15 -5.18 -3.12
CA PHE A 18 4.43 -4.12 -3.81
C PHE A 18 4.55 -2.80 -3.04
N PRO A 19 5.21 -1.77 -3.61
CA PRO A 19 5.25 -0.46 -3.00
C PRO A 19 3.92 0.24 -3.18
N ILE A 20 3.26 0.59 -2.08
CA ILE A 20 2.04 1.38 -2.05
C ILE A 20 2.39 2.77 -1.52
N LYS A 21 2.01 3.79 -2.28
CA LYS A 21 2.16 5.19 -1.90
C LYS A 21 0.84 5.71 -1.36
N ILE A 22 0.85 6.14 -0.10
CA ILE A 22 -0.30 6.66 0.62
C ILE A 22 -0.08 8.14 0.90
N MET A 23 -0.99 9.00 0.44
CA MET A 23 -0.98 10.42 0.75
C MET A 23 -2.13 10.77 1.70
N GLY A 24 -1.82 11.51 2.76
CA GLY A 24 -2.78 12.01 3.74
C GLY A 24 -2.46 13.43 4.16
N LEU A 25 -3.29 13.98 5.04
CA LEU A 25 -2.97 15.24 5.72
C LEU A 25 -1.73 15.05 6.60
N SER A 26 -0.95 16.11 6.77
CA SER A 26 0.20 16.08 7.66
C SER A 26 -0.28 15.97 9.11
N ASP A 27 -0.12 14.77 9.67
CA ASP A 27 -0.48 14.45 11.04
C ASP A 27 0.64 13.56 11.63
N PRO A 28 1.19 13.88 12.81
CA PRO A 28 2.21 13.04 13.47
C PRO A 28 1.78 11.59 13.68
N ALA A 29 0.48 11.33 13.88
CA ALA A 29 -0.08 10.00 14.06
C ALA A 29 -0.29 9.26 12.74
N PHE A 30 -0.17 9.92 11.57
CA PHE A 30 -0.51 9.33 10.28
C PHE A 30 0.34 8.11 9.96
N ALA A 31 1.67 8.23 10.07
CA ALA A 31 2.58 7.12 9.77
C ALA A 31 2.33 5.90 10.67
N GLN A 32 2.19 6.14 11.98
CA GLN A 32 1.92 5.08 12.94
C GLN A 32 0.56 4.41 12.71
N THR A 33 -0.48 5.21 12.44
CA THR A 33 -1.84 4.70 12.21
C THR A 33 -1.89 3.84 10.96
N ILE A 34 -1.33 4.32 9.84
CA ILE A 34 -1.30 3.57 8.58
C ILE A 34 -0.42 2.32 8.70
N GLY A 35 0.76 2.43 9.33
CA GLY A 35 1.63 1.28 9.54
C GLY A 35 0.97 0.17 10.37
N ASN A 36 0.26 0.54 11.45
CA ASN A 36 -0.50 -0.42 12.25
C ASN A 36 -1.64 -1.05 11.46
N ALA A 37 -2.40 -0.26 10.70
CA ALA A 37 -3.51 -0.77 9.90
C ALA A 37 -3.05 -1.75 8.81
N ILE A 38 -1.91 -1.48 8.16
CA ILE A 38 -1.30 -2.44 7.23
C ILE A 38 -0.86 -3.70 7.96
N LYS A 39 -0.24 -3.57 9.14
CA LYS A 39 0.22 -4.70 9.96
C LYS A 39 -0.90 -5.64 10.42
N GLU A 40 -2.12 -5.13 10.58
CA GLU A 40 -3.30 -5.97 10.87
C GLU A 40 -3.66 -6.91 9.71
N LEU A 41 -3.40 -6.50 8.45
CA LEU A 41 -3.67 -7.29 7.24
C LEU A 41 -2.44 -8.07 6.74
N ASP A 42 -1.25 -7.58 7.03
CA ASP A 42 0.04 -8.21 6.75
C ASP A 42 0.87 -8.25 8.04
N PRO A 43 0.76 -9.32 8.85
CA PRO A 43 1.52 -9.44 10.09
C PRO A 43 3.04 -9.45 9.91
N GLN A 44 3.53 -9.73 8.70
CA GLN A 44 4.96 -9.70 8.36
C GLN A 44 5.44 -8.30 7.97
N PHE A 45 4.52 -7.36 7.75
CA PHE A 45 4.85 -5.99 7.43
C PHE A 45 5.59 -5.32 8.59
N ASN A 46 6.68 -4.63 8.25
CA ASN A 46 7.44 -3.82 9.19
C ASN A 46 7.18 -2.31 8.92
N PRO A 47 6.43 -1.60 9.80
CA PRO A 47 6.18 -0.18 9.67
C PRO A 47 7.45 0.69 9.60
N ASP A 48 8.56 0.24 10.19
CA ASP A 48 9.83 0.98 10.18
C ASP A 48 10.47 1.04 8.78
N THR A 49 10.05 0.18 7.85
CA THR A 49 10.49 0.21 6.45
C THR A 49 9.79 1.30 5.63
N MET A 50 8.77 1.94 6.21
CA MET A 50 8.02 2.98 5.53
C MET A 50 8.86 4.25 5.37
N THR A 51 8.84 4.79 4.16
CA THR A 51 9.46 6.10 3.90
C THR A 51 8.42 7.21 4.07
N ILE A 52 8.75 8.23 4.84
CA ILE A 52 7.90 9.40 5.09
C ILE A 52 8.47 10.58 4.31
N SER A 53 7.62 11.27 3.55
CA SER A 53 7.97 12.48 2.81
C SER A 53 6.91 13.55 3.01
N HIS A 54 7.34 14.73 3.44
CA HIS A 54 6.44 15.87 3.60
C HIS A 54 6.30 16.65 2.30
N SER A 55 5.10 17.16 2.02
CA SER A 55 4.88 18.05 0.89
C SER A 55 5.66 19.36 1.08
N LYS A 56 5.98 20.04 -0.03
CA LYS A 56 6.65 21.35 -0.02
C LYS A 56 5.94 22.41 0.82
N THR A 57 4.62 22.27 0.99
CA THR A 57 3.78 23.21 1.77
C THR A 57 3.51 22.73 3.19
N GLY A 58 3.95 21.52 3.58
CA GLY A 58 3.67 20.92 4.88
C GLY A 58 2.23 20.47 5.11
N LYS A 59 1.32 20.70 4.14
CA LYS A 59 -0.10 20.33 4.26
C LYS A 59 -0.34 18.82 4.17
N TYR A 60 0.50 18.11 3.41
CA TYR A 60 0.32 16.68 3.14
C TYR A 60 1.58 15.90 3.48
N THR A 61 1.38 14.66 3.90
CA THR A 61 2.44 13.68 4.11
C THR A 61 2.21 12.51 3.17
N SER A 62 3.26 12.12 2.45
CA SER A 62 3.31 10.91 1.63
C SER A 62 4.06 9.84 2.39
N LEU A 63 3.48 8.66 2.47
CA LEU A 63 4.07 7.44 3.00
C LEU A 63 4.29 6.48 1.83
N THR A 64 5.44 5.83 1.77
CA THR A 64 5.67 4.70 0.87
C THR A 64 5.83 3.46 1.74
N ALA A 65 4.91 2.51 1.61
CA ALA A 65 4.90 1.25 2.33
C ALA A 65 5.09 0.09 1.34
N THR A 66 6.13 -0.72 1.52
CA THR A 66 6.34 -1.92 0.71
C THR A 66 5.70 -3.11 1.41
N VAL A 67 4.58 -3.59 0.88
CA VAL A 67 3.84 -4.74 1.45
C VAL A 67 4.24 -6.03 0.76
N ASN A 68 4.18 -7.15 1.48
CA ASN A 68 4.44 -8.46 0.91
C ASN A 68 3.11 -9.13 0.51
N ALA A 69 2.62 -8.79 -0.68
CA ALA A 69 1.36 -9.33 -1.18
C ALA A 69 1.52 -10.83 -1.46
N GLN A 70 0.82 -11.65 -0.68
CA GLN A 70 0.71 -13.10 -0.84
C GLN A 70 -0.36 -13.49 -1.88
N SER A 71 -1.32 -12.60 -2.14
CA SER A 71 -2.38 -12.81 -3.10
C SER A 71 -3.00 -11.49 -3.54
N LYS A 72 -3.69 -11.51 -4.68
CA LYS A 72 -4.47 -10.37 -5.17
C LYS A 72 -5.55 -9.94 -4.16
N ALA A 73 -6.21 -10.89 -3.50
CA ALA A 73 -7.23 -10.60 -2.50
C ALA A 73 -6.67 -9.85 -1.28
N GLN A 74 -5.45 -10.19 -0.85
CA GLN A 74 -4.77 -9.46 0.23
C GLN A 74 -4.45 -8.04 -0.21
N LEU A 75 -3.89 -7.86 -1.42
CA LEU A 75 -3.57 -6.54 -1.95
C LEU A 75 -4.83 -5.67 -2.10
N ASP A 76 -5.90 -6.23 -2.66
CA ASP A 76 -7.20 -5.56 -2.80
C ASP A 76 -7.77 -5.15 -1.42
N SER A 77 -7.61 -6.00 -0.39
CA SER A 77 -8.04 -5.69 0.98
C SER A 77 -7.23 -4.55 1.61
N ILE A 78 -5.91 -4.51 1.36
CA ILE A 78 -5.03 -3.43 1.81
C ILE A 78 -5.45 -2.12 1.15
N TYR A 79 -5.64 -2.09 -0.18
CA TYR A 79 -6.11 -0.89 -0.88
C TYR A 79 -7.49 -0.43 -0.39
N LEU A 80 -8.43 -1.36 -0.15
CA LEU A 80 -9.76 -1.02 0.36
C LEU A 80 -9.69 -0.40 1.76
N MET A 81 -8.91 -0.99 2.67
CA MET A 81 -8.70 -0.46 4.01
C MET A 81 -8.07 0.94 3.97
N LEU A 82 -7.01 1.11 3.16
CA LEU A 82 -6.33 2.40 3.03
C LEU A 82 -7.26 3.48 2.46
N THR A 83 -7.97 3.18 1.38
CA THR A 83 -8.88 4.15 0.73
C THR A 83 -10.12 4.48 1.57
N SER A 84 -10.54 3.56 2.46
CA SER A 84 -11.63 3.79 3.40
C SER A 84 -11.19 4.56 4.66
N HIS A 85 -9.90 4.69 4.90
CA HIS A 85 -9.37 5.31 6.11
C HIS A 85 -9.50 6.85 6.06
N PRO A 86 -10.08 7.51 7.09
CA PRO A 86 -10.42 8.95 7.02
C PRO A 86 -9.20 9.88 6.88
N MET A 87 -8.03 9.45 7.35
CA MET A 87 -6.77 10.21 7.23
C MET A 87 -6.13 10.09 5.84
N VAL A 88 -6.50 9.07 5.05
CA VAL A 88 -5.97 8.86 3.71
C VAL A 88 -6.76 9.69 2.71
N LYS A 89 -6.04 10.32 1.77
CA LYS A 89 -6.63 11.05 0.65
C LYS A 89 -6.44 10.32 -0.66
N ILE A 90 -5.28 9.68 -0.84
CA ILE A 90 -4.94 8.95 -2.05
C ILE A 90 -4.09 7.72 -1.65
N ALA A 91 -4.36 6.57 -2.26
CA ALA A 91 -3.47 5.41 -2.24
C ALA A 91 -3.24 4.97 -3.69
N MET A 92 -1.98 4.72 -4.06
CA MET A 92 -1.57 4.30 -5.40
C MET A 92 -0.45 3.26 -5.31
#